data_AF-A0A833USY8-F1
#
_entry.id   AF-A0A833USY8-F1
#
_cell.length_a   1.000
_cell.length_b   1.000
_cell.length_c   1.000
_cell.angle_alpha   90.00
_cell.angle_beta   90.00
_cell.angle_gamma   90.00
#
_symmetry.space_group_name_H-M   'P 1'
#
loop_
_entity.id
_entity.type
_entity.pdbx_description
1 polymer ?
#
loop_
_entity_poly.entity_id
_entity_poly.type
_entity_poly.pdbx_seq_one_letter_code
_entity_poly.pdbx_strand_id
1 'polypeptide(L)'
;MNLSIIIVIGLIIYSIAAMTYVYRWRGKVRYDSLKQYLRKSWPIFAPFNCFLYMTTHKSARQPILDAQYLKNIQVIRGNWTIIRDEAIALQSSGLFDVIKTPGADGYYDVGFRTFYKRGWSKFYLKWYGTTHISAQRLCPKTLALLNQVPEIRGAMFSLLPAGSELSFHADPIGSSLRYHLGLATPNSENCQINIDGQTTTWFDGKDFVFDETYPHFAYNNTNSARLILMCDVERPMNIFGRIFNIGYRILVKGTVVPNASEDKRGVFSALFKFFAPFRQYSIQFREKNFKTYKALKFILNLSLLCFIFIVLYGVFYLFEILFFNGQKNNFLSNSFEKSI
;
A
#
# COMPACT_ATOMS: atom_id res chain seq x y z
N MET A 1 -10.67 36.63 -4.94
CA MET A 1 -9.67 35.60 -4.58
C MET A 1 -9.48 34.73 -5.82
N ASN A 2 -8.25 34.49 -6.27
CA ASN A 2 -7.99 33.74 -7.53
C ASN A 2 -8.59 32.31 -7.43
N LEU A 3 -9.04 31.75 -8.56
CA LEU A 3 -9.67 30.43 -8.58
C LEU A 3 -8.70 29.35 -8.08
N SER A 4 -7.42 29.46 -8.46
CA SER A 4 -6.32 28.64 -7.93
C SER A 4 -6.23 28.66 -6.39
N ILE A 5 -6.38 29.82 -5.76
CA ILE A 5 -6.35 29.95 -4.30
C ILE A 5 -7.57 29.26 -3.67
N ILE A 6 -8.77 29.43 -4.24
CA ILE A 6 -9.99 28.77 -3.76
C ILE A 6 -9.84 27.25 -3.84
N ILE A 7 -9.31 26.73 -4.96
CA ILE A 7 -9.08 25.29 -5.15
C ILE A 7 -8.09 24.75 -4.11
N VAL A 8 -6.96 25.44 -3.90
CA VAL A 8 -5.95 25.02 -2.92
C VAL A 8 -6.52 25.01 -1.50
N ILE A 9 -7.27 26.04 -1.10
CA ILE A 9 -7.95 26.08 0.20
C ILE A 9 -8.94 24.92 0.32
N GLY A 10 -9.73 24.66 -0.71
CA GLY A 10 -10.66 23.53 -0.76
C GLY A 10 -9.95 22.18 -0.57
N LEU A 11 -8.82 21.96 -1.23
CA LEU A 11 -8.02 20.74 -1.08
C LEU A 11 -7.44 20.59 0.33
N ILE A 12 -7.02 21.68 0.97
CA ILE A 12 -6.54 21.67 2.36
C ILE A 12 -7.69 21.28 3.31
N ILE A 13 -8.85 21.91 3.17
CA ILE A 13 -10.03 21.62 4.00
C ILE A 13 -10.46 20.17 3.81
N TYR A 14 -10.56 19.70 2.56
CA TYR A 14 -10.86 18.31 2.24
C TYR A 14 -9.86 17.35 2.88
N SER A 15 -8.57 17.68 2.82
CA SER A 15 -7.52 16.83 3.37
C SER A 15 -7.61 16.71 4.88
N ILE A 16 -7.84 17.83 5.58
CA ILE A 16 -8.04 17.85 7.04
C ILE A 16 -9.30 17.08 7.43
N ALA A 17 -10.40 17.28 6.70
CA ALA A 17 -11.65 16.56 6.92
C ALA A 17 -11.48 15.06 6.72
N ALA A 18 -10.79 14.63 5.66
CA ALA A 18 -10.50 13.22 5.38
C ALA A 18 -9.62 12.57 6.45
N MET A 19 -8.56 13.25 6.89
CA MET A 19 -7.70 12.78 7.99
C MET A 19 -8.49 12.64 9.30
N THR A 20 -9.35 13.62 9.60
CA THR A 20 -10.21 13.60 10.78
C THR A 20 -11.27 12.50 10.67
N TYR A 21 -11.83 12.30 9.46
CA TYR A 21 -12.74 11.20 9.16
C TYR A 21 -12.14 9.85 9.51
N VAL A 22 -10.95 9.58 8.98
CA VAL A 22 -10.24 8.31 9.23
C VAL A 22 -9.90 8.14 10.70
N TYR A 23 -9.43 9.20 11.37
CA TYR A 23 -9.07 9.15 12.78
C TYR A 23 -10.26 8.87 13.72
N ARG A 24 -11.43 9.48 13.45
CA ARG A 24 -12.56 9.51 14.39
C ARG A 24 -13.70 8.55 14.04
N TRP A 25 -13.94 8.28 12.76
CA TRP A 25 -15.17 7.63 12.31
C TRP A 25 -14.98 6.45 11.36
N ARG A 26 -13.81 6.26 10.74
CA ARG A 26 -13.56 5.07 9.91
C ARG A 26 -13.52 3.82 10.80
N GLY A 27 -14.43 2.89 10.53
CA GLY A 27 -14.49 1.61 11.25
C GLY A 27 -14.96 1.71 12.68
N LYS A 28 -14.76 0.65 13.46
CA LYS A 28 -15.12 0.53 14.88
C LYS A 28 -13.93 0.76 15.82
N VAL A 29 -12.76 0.25 15.46
CA VAL A 29 -11.57 0.36 16.31
C VAL A 29 -10.99 1.77 16.23
N ARG A 30 -10.46 2.25 17.36
CA ARG A 30 -9.90 3.60 17.48
C ARG A 30 -8.43 3.54 17.83
N TYR A 31 -7.73 4.59 17.42
CA TYR A 31 -6.36 4.83 17.83
C TYR A 31 -6.37 5.35 19.27
N ASP A 32 -5.42 4.90 20.09
CA ASP A 32 -5.27 5.34 21.48
C ASP A 32 -4.94 6.84 21.57
N SER A 33 -4.33 7.39 20.52
CA SER A 33 -3.99 8.81 20.44
C SER A 33 -3.73 9.27 19.01
N LEU A 34 -3.76 10.59 18.79
CA LEU A 34 -3.34 11.21 17.52
C LEU A 34 -1.90 10.82 17.14
N LYS A 35 -1.02 10.68 18.13
CA LYS A 35 0.37 10.24 17.91
C LYS A 35 0.45 8.82 17.36
N GLN A 36 -0.41 7.91 17.84
CA GLN A 36 -0.48 6.55 17.30
C GLN A 36 -1.01 6.59 15.86
N TYR A 37 -2.09 7.34 15.60
CA TYR A 37 -2.66 7.52 14.25
C TYR A 37 -1.62 8.01 13.24
N LEU A 38 -0.92 9.11 13.55
CA LEU A 38 0.14 9.67 12.70
C LEU A 38 1.27 8.69 12.40
N ARG A 39 1.56 7.78 13.33
CA ARG A 39 2.66 6.80 13.19
C ARG A 39 2.25 5.48 12.55
N LYS A 40 0.96 5.12 12.63
CA LYS A 40 0.47 3.77 12.31
C LYS A 40 -0.48 3.72 11.11
N SER A 41 -0.97 4.85 10.63
CA SER A 41 -2.01 4.91 9.58
C SER A 41 -1.70 5.84 8.40
N TRP A 42 -0.53 6.47 8.37
CA TRP A 42 -0.08 7.37 7.30
C TRP A 42 -1.17 8.37 6.81
N PRO A 43 -1.60 9.32 7.65
CA PRO A 43 -2.78 10.16 7.38
C PRO A 43 -2.74 10.98 6.09
N ILE A 44 -1.54 11.23 5.54
CA ILE A 44 -1.35 11.90 4.26
C ILE A 44 -2.07 11.20 3.09
N PHE A 45 -2.34 9.89 3.20
CA PHE A 45 -3.08 9.15 2.19
C PHE A 45 -4.60 9.11 2.44
N ALA A 46 -5.07 9.59 3.60
CA ALA A 46 -6.49 9.63 3.93
C ALA A 46 -7.36 10.35 2.87
N PRO A 47 -6.94 11.49 2.28
CA PRO A 47 -7.76 12.17 1.26
C PRO A 47 -8.02 11.27 0.05
N PHE A 48 -6.99 10.63 -0.47
CA PHE A 48 -7.11 9.71 -1.60
C PHE A 48 -7.92 8.46 -1.23
N ASN A 49 -7.68 7.89 -0.05
CA ASN A 49 -8.42 6.71 0.40
C ASN A 49 -9.90 7.03 0.63
N CYS A 50 -10.25 8.19 1.18
CA CYS A 50 -11.64 8.63 1.32
C CYS A 50 -12.36 8.71 -0.03
N PHE A 51 -11.70 9.19 -1.07
CA PHE A 51 -12.25 9.14 -2.43
C PHE A 51 -12.53 7.70 -2.90
N LEU A 52 -11.58 6.78 -2.66
CA LEU A 52 -11.75 5.36 -2.95
C LEU A 52 -12.91 4.75 -2.14
N TYR A 53 -13.05 5.08 -0.85
CA TYR A 53 -14.16 4.59 -0.01
C TYR A 53 -15.53 5.01 -0.55
N MET A 54 -15.66 6.29 -0.96
CA MET A 54 -16.90 6.82 -1.53
C MET A 54 -17.28 6.12 -2.83
N THR A 55 -16.29 5.77 -3.65
CA THR A 55 -16.48 5.12 -4.96
C THR A 55 -16.52 3.59 -4.90
N THR A 56 -16.18 2.99 -3.75
CA THR A 56 -16.28 1.55 -3.48
C THR A 56 -17.74 1.12 -3.45
N HIS A 57 -18.08 -0.01 -4.08
CA HIS A 57 -19.42 -0.58 -4.03
C HIS A 57 -19.84 -0.91 -2.59
N LYS A 58 -21.12 -0.73 -2.26
CA LYS A 58 -21.63 -0.90 -0.88
C LYS A 58 -21.32 -2.27 -0.29
N SER A 59 -21.43 -3.33 -1.09
CA SER A 59 -21.08 -4.70 -0.70
C SER A 59 -19.61 -4.86 -0.30
N ALA A 60 -18.74 -4.00 -0.81
CA ALA A 60 -17.29 -4.07 -0.63
C ALA A 60 -16.72 -3.13 0.45
N ARG A 61 -17.57 -2.44 1.24
CA ARG A 61 -17.12 -1.46 2.25
C ARG A 61 -16.83 -2.08 3.64
N GLN A 62 -17.07 -3.37 3.79
CA GLN A 62 -16.90 -4.08 5.06
C GLN A 62 -15.42 -4.33 5.35
N PRO A 63 -15.01 -4.49 6.62
CA PRO A 63 -13.62 -4.81 6.96
C PRO A 63 -13.14 -6.14 6.36
N ILE A 64 -14.01 -7.16 6.34
CA ILE A 64 -13.72 -8.50 5.86
C ILE A 64 -14.80 -8.91 4.86
N LEU A 65 -14.40 -9.61 3.80
CA LEU A 65 -15.23 -10.02 2.68
C LEU A 65 -14.88 -11.43 2.21
N ASP A 66 -15.84 -12.10 1.58
CA ASP A 66 -15.57 -13.29 0.77
C ASP A 66 -14.96 -12.87 -0.58
N ALA A 67 -13.99 -13.65 -1.06
CA ALA A 67 -13.33 -13.47 -2.35
C ALA A 67 -14.22 -13.81 -3.58
N GLN A 68 -15.46 -14.26 -3.40
CA GLN A 68 -16.41 -14.66 -4.45
C GLN A 68 -16.66 -13.61 -5.54
N TYR A 69 -16.42 -12.32 -5.25
CA TYR A 69 -16.55 -11.27 -6.26
C TYR A 69 -15.41 -11.29 -7.32
N LEU A 70 -14.31 -12.01 -7.05
CA LEU A 70 -13.20 -12.18 -7.98
C LEU A 70 -13.54 -13.29 -8.98
N LYS A 71 -13.50 -12.96 -10.27
CA LYS A 71 -13.78 -13.93 -11.32
C LYS A 71 -12.75 -15.06 -11.25
N ASN A 72 -13.21 -16.31 -11.42
CA ASN A 72 -12.37 -17.50 -11.41
C ASN A 72 -11.57 -17.74 -10.12
N ILE A 73 -11.95 -17.15 -8.98
CA ILE A 73 -11.24 -17.39 -7.71
C ILE A 73 -11.17 -18.87 -7.32
N GLN A 74 -12.12 -19.67 -7.80
CA GLN A 74 -12.15 -21.12 -7.61
C GLN A 74 -10.93 -21.83 -8.20
N VAL A 75 -10.25 -21.26 -9.20
CA VAL A 75 -8.98 -21.79 -9.72
C VAL A 75 -7.91 -21.73 -8.63
N ILE A 76 -7.85 -20.64 -7.86
CA ILE A 76 -6.91 -20.50 -6.75
C ILE A 76 -7.32 -21.39 -5.59
N ARG A 77 -8.61 -21.39 -5.20
CA ARG A 77 -9.12 -22.22 -4.11
C ARG A 77 -8.95 -23.72 -4.39
N GLY A 78 -9.28 -24.18 -5.59
CA GLY A 78 -9.21 -25.60 -5.97
C GLY A 78 -7.78 -26.13 -6.10
N ASN A 79 -6.80 -25.25 -6.31
CA ASN A 79 -5.39 -25.61 -6.52
C ASN A 79 -4.48 -25.11 -5.39
N TRP A 80 -5.03 -24.84 -4.21
CA TRP A 80 -4.27 -24.28 -3.08
C TRP A 80 -3.08 -25.18 -2.66
N THR A 81 -3.20 -26.50 -2.82
CA THR A 81 -2.11 -27.45 -2.53
C THR A 81 -0.95 -27.31 -3.50
N ILE A 82 -1.21 -27.10 -4.79
CA ILE A 82 -0.16 -26.85 -5.80
C ILE A 82 0.61 -25.57 -5.43
N ILE A 83 -0.12 -24.52 -5.04
CA ILE A 83 0.45 -23.24 -4.61
C ILE A 83 1.29 -23.43 -3.33
N ARG A 84 0.75 -24.19 -2.37
CA ARG A 84 1.44 -24.53 -1.12
C ARG A 84 2.75 -25.26 -1.40
N ASP A 85 2.75 -26.26 -2.27
CA ASP A 85 3.92 -27.12 -2.48
C ASP A 85 5.10 -26.31 -3.06
N GLU A 86 4.85 -25.39 -4.00
CA GLU A 86 5.89 -24.45 -4.48
C GLU A 86 6.34 -23.47 -3.37
N ALA A 87 5.42 -22.99 -2.54
CA ALA A 87 5.74 -22.09 -1.42
C ALA A 87 6.59 -22.78 -0.33
N ILE A 88 6.30 -24.05 -0.02
CA ILE A 88 7.08 -24.87 0.92
C ILE A 88 8.47 -25.12 0.35
N ALA A 89 8.59 -25.44 -0.94
CA ALA A 89 9.90 -25.64 -1.58
C ALA A 89 10.80 -24.39 -1.45
N LEU A 90 10.23 -23.19 -1.63
CA LEU A 90 10.92 -21.92 -1.38
C LEU A 90 11.32 -21.73 0.09
N GLN A 91 10.44 -22.12 1.02
CA GLN A 91 10.74 -22.05 2.46
C GLN A 91 11.90 -22.96 2.83
N SER A 92 11.87 -24.21 2.36
CA SER A 92 12.92 -25.21 2.60
C SER A 92 14.26 -24.83 1.97
N SER A 93 14.27 -24.04 0.90
CA SER A 93 15.51 -23.56 0.28
C SER A 93 16.16 -22.39 1.03
N GLY A 94 15.57 -21.89 2.12
CA GLY A 94 16.08 -20.77 2.91
C GLY A 94 15.94 -19.39 2.27
N LEU A 95 15.23 -19.25 1.13
CA LEU A 95 15.13 -17.98 0.41
C LEU A 95 14.47 -16.87 1.22
N PHE A 96 13.47 -17.21 2.04
CA PHE A 96 12.82 -16.25 2.94
C PHE A 96 13.79 -15.65 3.97
N ASP A 97 14.83 -16.37 4.38
CA ASP A 97 15.82 -15.85 5.33
C ASP A 97 16.87 -14.98 4.63
N VAL A 98 17.24 -15.33 3.40
CA VAL A 98 18.15 -14.52 2.58
C VAL A 98 17.54 -13.16 2.25
N ILE A 99 16.27 -13.13 1.80
CA ILE A 99 15.60 -11.89 1.34
C ILE A 99 15.52 -10.81 2.42
N LYS A 100 15.34 -11.21 3.69
CA LYS A 100 15.22 -10.28 4.82
C LYS A 100 16.57 -9.86 5.42
N THR A 101 17.68 -10.40 4.94
CA THR A 101 19.02 -10.11 5.47
C THR A 101 19.49 -8.71 5.04
N PRO A 102 20.08 -7.89 5.94
CA PRO A 102 20.61 -6.58 5.57
C PRO A 102 21.60 -6.67 4.41
N GLY A 103 21.37 -5.87 3.36
CA GLY A 103 22.19 -5.86 2.14
C GLY A 103 21.63 -6.71 0.99
N ALA A 104 20.68 -7.61 1.26
CA ALA A 104 19.98 -8.34 0.21
C ALA A 104 19.13 -7.40 -0.66
N ASP A 105 18.88 -7.80 -1.90
CA ASP A 105 18.14 -6.97 -2.86
C ASP A 105 16.70 -6.69 -2.44
N GLY A 106 16.06 -7.63 -1.74
CA GLY A 106 14.71 -7.52 -1.18
C GLY A 106 14.61 -6.87 0.20
N TYR A 107 15.74 -6.45 0.79
CA TYR A 107 15.76 -5.81 2.10
C TYR A 107 15.19 -4.38 2.07
N TYR A 108 15.37 -3.67 0.95
CA TYR A 108 15.02 -2.26 0.79
C TYR A 108 13.56 -2.06 0.37
N ASP A 109 12.66 -2.69 1.10
CA ASP A 109 11.22 -2.59 0.86
C ASP A 109 10.60 -1.40 1.61
N VAL A 110 10.04 -0.45 0.87
CA VAL A 110 9.44 0.78 1.43
C VAL A 110 8.19 0.50 2.25
N GLY A 111 7.39 -0.51 1.86
CA GLY A 111 6.11 -0.82 2.47
C GLY A 111 6.20 -1.70 3.70
N PHE A 112 7.18 -2.63 3.74
CA PHE A 112 7.12 -3.74 4.69
C PHE A 112 8.38 -3.97 5.54
N ARG A 113 9.44 -3.18 5.35
CA ARG A 113 10.71 -3.36 6.07
C ARG A 113 10.58 -3.33 7.59
N THR A 114 9.59 -2.63 8.15
CA THR A 114 9.39 -2.59 9.61
C THR A 114 9.02 -3.95 10.19
N PHE A 115 8.45 -4.85 9.39
CA PHE A 115 8.02 -6.18 9.83
C PHE A 115 9.17 -7.18 9.88
N TYR A 116 10.27 -6.97 9.13
CA TYR A 116 11.46 -7.83 9.18
C TYR A 116 12.08 -7.91 10.58
N LYS A 117 11.90 -6.87 11.41
CA LYS A 117 12.33 -6.87 12.81
C LYS A 117 11.68 -7.97 13.66
N ARG A 118 10.57 -8.52 13.20
CA ARG A 118 9.79 -9.55 13.87
C ARG A 118 9.81 -10.86 13.08
N GLY A 119 10.86 -11.06 12.29
CA GLY A 119 11.12 -12.29 11.54
C GLY A 119 10.25 -12.51 10.31
N TRP A 120 9.21 -11.68 10.10
CA TRP A 120 8.35 -11.74 8.92
C TRP A 120 9.18 -11.69 7.64
N SER A 121 8.78 -12.49 6.65
CA SER A 121 9.42 -12.53 5.35
C SER A 121 8.42 -12.75 4.24
N LYS A 122 8.86 -12.51 3.00
CA LYS A 122 8.03 -12.65 1.81
C LYS A 122 8.83 -13.01 0.58
N PHE A 123 8.13 -13.51 -0.43
CA PHE A 123 8.65 -13.77 -1.77
C PHE A 123 7.63 -13.29 -2.80
N TYR A 124 7.98 -12.27 -3.59
CA TYR A 124 7.10 -11.70 -4.60
C TYR A 124 6.94 -12.63 -5.81
N LEU A 125 5.73 -12.73 -6.34
CA LEU A 125 5.41 -13.50 -7.54
C LEU A 125 5.18 -12.56 -8.73
N LYS A 126 4.28 -11.60 -8.52
CA LYS A 126 3.97 -10.52 -9.46
C LYS A 126 3.59 -9.26 -8.71
N TRP A 127 3.79 -8.11 -9.34
CA TRP A 127 3.46 -6.81 -8.78
C TRP A 127 3.08 -5.82 -9.88
N TYR A 128 1.78 -5.48 -9.94
CA TYR A 128 1.18 -4.43 -10.77
C TYR A 128 1.71 -4.43 -12.22
N GLY A 129 1.60 -5.59 -12.88
CA GLY A 129 2.01 -5.78 -14.28
C GLY A 129 3.48 -6.16 -14.47
N THR A 130 4.23 -6.38 -13.39
CA THR A 130 5.59 -6.95 -13.43
C THR A 130 5.55 -8.35 -12.85
N THR A 131 6.06 -9.35 -13.57
CA THR A 131 6.29 -10.70 -13.03
C THR A 131 7.76 -10.85 -12.70
N HIS A 132 8.07 -11.33 -11.50
CA HIS A 132 9.45 -11.55 -11.06
C HIS A 132 10.07 -12.73 -11.82
N ILE A 133 11.31 -12.57 -12.28
CA ILE A 133 12.04 -13.62 -13.02
C ILE A 133 12.31 -14.79 -12.08
N SER A 134 12.67 -14.50 -10.83
CA SER A 134 12.84 -15.51 -9.78
C SER A 134 11.56 -16.33 -9.58
N ALA A 135 10.39 -15.70 -9.62
CA ALA A 135 9.11 -16.38 -9.49
C ALA A 135 8.75 -17.21 -10.72
N GLN A 136 9.10 -16.78 -11.94
CA GLN A 136 8.89 -17.59 -13.15
C GLN A 136 9.64 -18.92 -13.09
N ARG A 137 10.86 -18.87 -12.53
CA ARG A 137 11.71 -20.06 -12.37
C ARG A 137 11.25 -20.96 -11.23
N LEU A 138 10.89 -20.38 -10.08
CA LEU A 138 10.68 -21.12 -8.84
C LEU A 138 9.21 -21.47 -8.57
N CYS A 139 8.27 -20.72 -9.14
CA CYS A 139 6.82 -20.90 -8.91
C CYS A 139 6.01 -20.84 -10.21
N PRO A 140 6.40 -21.58 -11.27
CA PRO A 140 5.73 -21.51 -12.57
C PRO A 140 4.25 -21.92 -12.50
N LYS A 141 3.90 -22.92 -11.67
CA LYS A 141 2.51 -23.39 -11.58
C LYS A 141 1.64 -22.37 -10.87
N THR A 142 2.13 -21.78 -9.78
CA THR A 142 1.44 -20.70 -9.07
C THR A 142 1.19 -19.51 -9.99
N LEU A 143 2.19 -19.10 -10.78
CA LEU A 143 2.02 -18.00 -11.75
C LEU A 143 0.99 -18.32 -12.84
N ALA A 144 0.97 -19.56 -13.34
CA ALA A 144 -0.04 -19.99 -14.31
C ALA A 144 -1.46 -19.93 -13.75
N LEU A 145 -1.66 -20.28 -12.48
CA LEU A 145 -2.95 -20.14 -11.78
C LEU A 145 -3.32 -18.68 -11.55
N LEU A 146 -2.38 -17.85 -11.08
CA LEU A 146 -2.60 -16.42 -10.84
C LEU A 146 -2.96 -15.66 -12.12
N ASN A 147 -2.45 -16.08 -13.29
CA ASN A 147 -2.76 -15.46 -14.57
C ASN A 147 -4.21 -15.68 -15.02
N GLN A 148 -4.92 -16.65 -14.44
CA GLN A 148 -6.33 -16.92 -14.72
C GLN A 148 -7.30 -16.05 -13.91
N VAL A 149 -6.77 -15.25 -12.96
CA VAL A 149 -7.52 -14.30 -12.12
C VAL A 149 -6.93 -12.89 -12.32
N PRO A 150 -7.29 -12.17 -13.39
CA PRO A 150 -6.68 -10.90 -13.76
C PRO A 150 -6.90 -9.77 -12.73
N GLU A 151 -7.91 -9.92 -11.86
CA GLU A 151 -8.17 -9.02 -10.73
C GLU A 151 -7.04 -9.07 -9.67
N ILE A 152 -6.20 -10.12 -9.65
CA ILE A 152 -5.00 -10.18 -8.83
C ILE A 152 -3.89 -9.32 -9.46
N ARG A 153 -3.65 -8.16 -8.87
CA ARG A 153 -2.68 -7.17 -9.34
C ARG A 153 -1.28 -7.41 -8.79
N GLY A 154 -1.20 -7.79 -7.52
CA GLY A 154 0.03 -8.17 -6.84
C GLY A 154 -0.16 -9.51 -6.13
N ALA A 155 0.89 -10.32 -6.07
CA ALA A 155 0.87 -11.58 -5.34
C ALA A 155 2.25 -11.87 -4.77
N MET A 156 2.27 -12.40 -3.55
CA MET A 156 3.48 -12.84 -2.88
C MET A 156 3.16 -13.94 -1.86
N PHE A 157 4.15 -14.77 -1.56
CA PHE A 157 4.09 -15.59 -0.37
C PHE A 157 4.50 -14.78 0.84
N SER A 158 3.81 -14.97 1.96
CA SER A 158 4.09 -14.29 3.21
C SER A 158 4.28 -15.31 4.33
N LEU A 159 5.44 -15.25 4.99
CA LEU A 159 5.83 -16.11 6.09
C LEU A 159 5.86 -15.30 7.39
N LEU A 160 5.09 -15.74 8.38
CA LEU A 160 5.11 -15.22 9.74
C LEU A 160 5.65 -16.31 10.68
N PRO A 161 6.83 -16.13 11.31
CA PRO A 161 7.41 -17.17 12.16
C PRO A 161 6.58 -17.46 13.42
N ALA A 162 6.90 -18.57 14.10
CA ALA A 162 6.37 -18.90 15.42
C ALA A 162 6.67 -17.76 16.43
N GLY A 163 5.77 -17.55 17.38
CA GLY A 163 5.85 -16.50 18.41
C GLY A 163 5.90 -15.05 17.89
N SER A 164 5.61 -14.81 16.61
CA SER A 164 5.76 -13.49 15.99
C SER A 164 4.46 -12.72 15.90
N GLU A 165 4.55 -11.40 15.87
CA GLU A 165 3.39 -10.51 15.78
C GLU A 165 3.57 -9.39 14.76
N LEU A 166 2.51 -8.99 14.05
CA LEU A 166 2.46 -7.77 13.26
C LEU A 166 1.64 -6.74 14.03
N SER A 167 2.31 -5.72 14.57
CA SER A 167 1.71 -4.74 15.46
C SER A 167 0.58 -3.98 14.78
N PHE A 168 -0.36 -3.47 15.56
CA PHE A 168 -1.39 -2.52 15.14
C PHE A 168 -0.90 -1.49 14.11
N HIS A 169 -1.53 -1.49 12.94
CA HIS A 169 -1.30 -0.57 11.82
C HIS A 169 -2.52 -0.52 10.87
N ALA A 170 -2.51 0.44 9.94
CA ALA A 170 -3.36 0.44 8.77
C ALA A 170 -2.48 0.74 7.55
N ASP A 171 -2.73 0.05 6.44
CA ASP A 171 -1.94 0.23 5.24
C ASP A 171 -2.26 1.58 4.60
N PRO A 172 -1.24 2.26 4.02
CA PRO A 172 -1.39 3.62 3.53
C PRO A 172 -2.30 3.71 2.29
N ILE A 173 -2.36 2.67 1.47
CA ILE A 173 -2.86 2.75 0.10
C ILE A 173 -4.07 1.84 -0.07
N GLY A 174 -5.25 2.42 -0.27
CA GLY A 174 -6.50 1.68 -0.50
C GLY A 174 -6.79 1.30 -1.95
N SER A 175 -5.79 1.27 -2.85
CA SER A 175 -6.02 0.96 -4.29
C SER A 175 -6.49 -0.47 -4.55
N SER A 176 -6.25 -1.35 -3.59
CA SER A 176 -6.61 -2.77 -3.59
C SER A 176 -7.39 -3.11 -2.33
N LEU A 177 -7.85 -4.36 -2.30
CA LEU A 177 -8.12 -5.09 -1.08
C LEU A 177 -7.05 -6.17 -0.91
N ARG A 178 -6.85 -6.67 0.30
CA ARG A 178 -5.91 -7.75 0.56
C ARG A 178 -6.61 -9.10 0.66
N TYR A 179 -6.25 -10.00 -0.25
CA TYR A 179 -6.65 -11.41 -0.21
C TYR A 179 -5.58 -12.25 0.49
N HIS A 180 -5.99 -13.11 1.41
CA HIS A 180 -5.14 -14.11 2.06
C HIS A 180 -5.71 -15.50 1.83
N LEU A 181 -4.85 -16.46 1.48
CA LEU A 181 -5.14 -17.89 1.44
C LEU A 181 -4.13 -18.65 2.31
N GLY A 182 -4.61 -19.44 3.27
CA GLY A 182 -3.78 -20.33 4.07
C GLY A 182 -3.15 -21.43 3.21
N LEU A 183 -1.83 -21.58 3.28
CA LEU A 183 -1.10 -22.61 2.52
C LEU A 183 -0.50 -23.67 3.45
N ALA A 184 0.32 -23.25 4.40
CA ALA A 184 0.86 -24.08 5.45
C ALA A 184 0.81 -23.27 6.74
N THR A 185 -0.30 -23.37 7.45
CA THR A 185 -0.59 -22.63 8.68
C THR A 185 -0.51 -23.56 9.88
N PRO A 186 -0.43 -23.00 11.09
CA PRO A 186 -0.54 -23.79 12.32
C PRO A 186 -1.91 -24.47 12.52
N ASN A 187 -2.92 -24.16 11.68
CA ASN A 187 -4.31 -24.62 11.83
C ASN A 187 -4.85 -24.46 13.26
N SER A 188 -4.56 -23.31 13.88
CA SER A 188 -4.86 -23.01 15.28
C SER A 188 -5.39 -21.59 15.43
N GLU A 189 -6.36 -21.41 16.32
CA GLU A 189 -6.92 -20.09 16.69
C GLU A 189 -5.88 -19.13 17.25
N ASN A 190 -4.76 -19.65 17.76
CA ASN A 190 -3.62 -18.86 18.21
C ASN A 190 -2.81 -18.22 17.06
N CYS A 191 -3.19 -18.47 15.81
CA CYS A 191 -2.67 -17.82 14.61
C CYS A 191 -3.77 -17.02 13.90
N GLN A 192 -3.89 -15.74 14.23
CA GLN A 192 -5.06 -14.92 13.87
C GLN A 192 -4.69 -13.48 13.49
N ILE A 193 -5.59 -12.84 12.75
CA ILE A 193 -5.60 -11.41 12.45
C ILE A 193 -6.87 -10.78 13.01
N ASN A 194 -6.74 -9.59 13.57
CA ASN A 194 -7.88 -8.74 13.88
C ASN A 194 -7.92 -7.59 12.86
N ILE A 195 -9.06 -7.40 12.20
CA ILE A 195 -9.33 -6.29 11.28
C ILE A 195 -10.54 -5.51 11.81
N ASP A 196 -10.31 -4.28 12.25
CA ASP A 196 -11.36 -3.40 12.78
C ASP A 196 -12.22 -4.05 13.88
N GLY A 197 -11.60 -4.84 14.75
CA GLY A 197 -12.27 -5.52 15.86
C GLY A 197 -12.84 -6.90 15.49
N GLN A 198 -12.78 -7.30 14.22
CA GLN A 198 -13.19 -8.63 13.77
C GLN A 198 -11.99 -9.55 13.66
N THR A 199 -12.04 -10.68 14.36
CA THR A 199 -10.96 -11.67 14.37
C THR A 199 -11.19 -12.73 13.31
N THR A 200 -10.12 -13.12 12.61
CA THR A 200 -10.12 -14.20 11.61
C THR A 200 -8.86 -15.03 11.77
N THR A 201 -9.01 -16.35 11.70
CA THR A 201 -7.93 -17.32 11.86
C THR A 201 -7.53 -17.89 10.50
N TRP A 202 -6.23 -18.14 10.30
CA TRP A 202 -5.77 -18.81 9.08
C TRP A 202 -5.81 -20.33 9.24
N PHE A 203 -6.54 -20.98 8.35
CA PHE A 203 -6.53 -22.42 8.15
C PHE A 203 -6.08 -22.74 6.73
N ASP A 204 -5.46 -23.89 6.56
CA ASP A 204 -5.04 -24.38 5.25
C ASP A 204 -6.22 -24.47 4.27
N GLY A 205 -6.02 -23.97 3.05
CA GLY A 205 -7.04 -23.95 2.01
C GLY A 205 -8.20 -22.98 2.27
N LYS A 206 -8.20 -22.22 3.38
CA LYS A 206 -9.20 -21.19 3.67
C LYS A 206 -8.68 -19.82 3.30
N ASP A 207 -9.56 -19.03 2.69
CA ASP A 207 -9.27 -17.69 2.22
C ASP A 207 -10.25 -16.64 2.74
N PHE A 208 -9.80 -15.39 2.72
CA PHE A 208 -10.64 -14.22 2.94
C PHE A 208 -10.01 -12.99 2.29
N VAL A 209 -10.84 -11.96 2.08
CA VAL A 209 -10.41 -10.64 1.65
C VAL A 209 -10.65 -9.67 2.80
N PHE A 210 -9.77 -8.70 3.00
CA PHE A 210 -10.01 -7.60 3.93
C PHE A 210 -9.53 -6.27 3.34
N ASP A 211 -10.12 -5.18 3.81
CA ASP A 211 -9.67 -3.83 3.46
C ASP A 211 -8.53 -3.44 4.42
N GLU A 212 -7.30 -3.46 3.91
CA GLU A 212 -6.06 -3.19 4.65
C GLU A 212 -5.96 -1.76 5.20
N THR A 213 -6.84 -0.85 4.75
CA THR A 213 -6.92 0.51 5.28
C THR A 213 -7.65 0.61 6.62
N TYR A 214 -8.33 -0.45 7.06
CA TYR A 214 -8.79 -0.54 8.44
C TYR A 214 -7.63 -0.84 9.39
N PRO A 215 -7.68 -0.37 10.64
CA PRO A 215 -6.72 -0.78 11.65
C PRO A 215 -6.73 -2.29 11.86
N HIS A 216 -5.57 -2.91 11.79
CA HIS A 216 -5.42 -4.36 11.93
C HIS A 216 -4.08 -4.74 12.59
N PHE A 217 -4.05 -5.94 13.16
CA PHE A 217 -2.86 -6.57 13.74
C PHE A 217 -2.96 -8.10 13.62
N ALA A 218 -1.82 -8.77 13.62
CA ALA A 218 -1.77 -10.23 13.52
C ALA A 218 -0.83 -10.85 14.56
N TYR A 219 -1.17 -12.06 15.00
CA TYR A 219 -0.37 -12.86 15.91
C TYR A 219 -0.17 -14.26 15.36
N ASN A 220 1.00 -14.82 15.60
CA ASN A 220 1.26 -16.25 15.49
C ASN A 220 1.83 -16.74 16.83
N ASN A 221 0.96 -17.00 17.80
CA ASN A 221 1.32 -17.48 19.14
C ASN A 221 1.42 -19.01 19.19
N THR A 222 1.87 -19.61 18.08
CA THR A 222 2.03 -21.06 17.95
C THR A 222 3.51 -21.43 17.83
N ASN A 223 3.80 -22.73 17.78
CA ASN A 223 5.14 -23.27 17.65
C ASN A 223 5.55 -23.56 16.19
N SER A 224 4.70 -23.20 15.21
CA SER A 224 4.98 -23.38 13.79
C SER A 224 4.83 -22.06 13.03
N ALA A 225 5.52 -21.94 11.90
CA ALA A 225 5.39 -20.76 11.05
C ALA A 225 4.06 -20.78 10.28
N ARG A 226 3.57 -19.60 9.93
CA ARG A 226 2.39 -19.42 9.08
C ARG A 226 2.80 -18.92 7.70
N LEU A 227 2.61 -19.77 6.69
CA LEU A 227 2.83 -19.48 5.29
C LEU A 227 1.49 -19.31 4.56
N ILE A 228 1.32 -18.17 3.89
CA ILE A 228 0.11 -17.83 3.14
C ILE A 228 0.45 -17.31 1.74
N LEU A 229 -0.51 -17.42 0.82
CA LEU A 229 -0.55 -16.60 -0.38
C LEU A 229 -1.25 -15.27 -0.02
N MET A 230 -0.57 -14.17 -0.28
CA MET A 230 -1.05 -12.82 -0.04
C MET A 230 -1.12 -12.06 -1.36
N CYS A 231 -2.32 -11.60 -1.72
CA CYS A 231 -2.57 -10.93 -2.98
C CYS A 231 -3.20 -9.54 -2.79
N ASP A 232 -2.84 -8.63 -3.68
CA ASP A 232 -3.53 -7.37 -3.92
C ASP A 232 -4.59 -7.65 -4.97
N VAL A 233 -5.84 -7.61 -4.56
CA VAL A 233 -6.99 -7.86 -5.43
C VAL A 233 -7.73 -6.56 -5.72
N GLU A 234 -8.35 -6.49 -6.88
CA GLU A 234 -9.08 -5.31 -7.30
C GLU A 234 -10.18 -4.94 -6.29
N ARG A 235 -10.20 -3.67 -5.88
CA ARG A 235 -11.28 -3.12 -5.06
C ARG A 235 -12.51 -2.90 -5.94
N PRO A 236 -13.69 -3.47 -5.60
CA PRO A 236 -14.91 -3.22 -6.35
C PRO A 236 -15.31 -1.74 -6.28
N MET A 237 -15.26 -1.02 -7.40
CA MET A 237 -15.54 0.41 -7.48
C MET A 237 -16.37 0.78 -8.71
N ASN A 238 -17.09 1.89 -8.60
CA ASN A 238 -17.73 2.54 -9.75
C ASN A 238 -16.67 3.10 -10.74
N ILE A 239 -17.14 3.65 -11.86
CA ILE A 239 -16.25 4.15 -12.93
C ILE A 239 -15.29 5.25 -12.46
N PHE A 240 -15.75 6.19 -11.62
CA PHE A 240 -14.91 7.27 -11.11
C PHE A 240 -13.78 6.75 -10.22
N GLY A 241 -14.09 5.79 -9.34
CA GLY A 241 -13.09 5.11 -8.52
C GLY A 241 -12.07 4.35 -9.38
N ARG A 242 -12.54 3.62 -10.41
CA ARG A 242 -11.65 2.89 -11.33
C ARG A 242 -10.70 3.81 -12.09
N ILE A 243 -11.17 4.94 -12.59
CA ILE A 243 -10.34 5.93 -13.30
C ILE A 243 -9.28 6.51 -12.35
N PHE A 244 -9.71 6.99 -11.17
CA PHE A 244 -8.78 7.51 -10.17
C PHE A 244 -7.73 6.46 -9.75
N ASN A 245 -8.16 5.21 -9.58
CA ASN A 245 -7.28 4.13 -9.17
C ASN A 245 -6.21 3.78 -10.22
N ILE A 246 -6.36 4.16 -11.50
CA ILE A 246 -5.28 4.01 -12.49
C ILE A 246 -4.02 4.75 -12.03
N GLY A 247 -4.14 6.00 -11.59
CA GLY A 247 -3.00 6.79 -11.11
C GLY A 247 -2.35 6.16 -9.89
N TYR A 248 -3.16 5.71 -8.93
CA TYR A 248 -2.66 5.02 -7.73
C TYR A 248 -1.93 3.71 -8.08
N ARG A 249 -2.44 2.92 -9.02
CA ARG A 249 -1.77 1.70 -9.50
C ARG A 249 -0.42 1.98 -10.16
N ILE A 250 -0.27 3.11 -10.87
CA ILE A 250 1.03 3.52 -11.43
C ILE A 250 2.03 3.82 -10.30
N LEU A 251 1.58 4.51 -9.24
CA LEU A 251 2.42 4.76 -8.07
C LEU A 251 2.86 3.45 -7.40
N VAL A 252 1.94 2.51 -7.18
CA VAL A 252 2.23 1.22 -6.56
C VAL A 252 3.13 0.35 -7.46
N LYS A 253 2.99 0.42 -8.79
CA LYS A 253 3.92 -0.23 -9.72
C LYS A 253 5.36 0.29 -9.56
N GLY A 254 5.55 1.53 -9.14
CA GLY A 254 6.87 2.08 -8.83
C GLY A 254 7.55 1.46 -7.61
N THR A 255 6.84 0.69 -6.79
CA THR A 255 7.34 0.08 -5.55
C THR A 255 7.75 -1.38 -5.71
N VAL A 256 7.94 -1.89 -6.93
CA VAL A 256 8.43 -3.26 -7.15
C VAL A 256 9.74 -3.47 -6.37
N VAL A 257 9.79 -4.53 -5.58
CA VAL A 257 10.97 -4.96 -4.83
C VAL A 257 11.44 -6.31 -5.38
N PRO A 258 12.72 -6.45 -5.74
CA PRO A 258 13.27 -7.70 -6.25
C PRO A 258 13.39 -8.76 -5.13
N ASN A 259 13.22 -10.05 -5.47
CA ASN A 259 13.59 -11.14 -4.56
C ASN A 259 15.08 -11.47 -4.71
N ALA A 260 15.57 -11.45 -5.96
CA ALA A 260 16.95 -11.74 -6.34
C ALA A 260 17.47 -10.69 -7.33
N SER A 261 18.78 -10.70 -7.62
CA SER A 261 19.44 -9.74 -8.52
C SER A 261 18.90 -9.75 -9.95
N GLU A 262 18.33 -10.88 -10.38
CA GLU A 262 17.66 -11.05 -11.67
C GLU A 262 16.32 -10.28 -11.78
N ASP A 263 15.71 -9.88 -10.66
CA ASP A 263 14.41 -9.22 -10.67
C ASP A 263 14.50 -7.71 -10.92
N LYS A 264 13.49 -7.17 -11.60
CA LYS A 264 13.36 -5.72 -11.79
C LYS A 264 13.16 -5.01 -10.46
N ARG A 265 13.77 -3.83 -10.32
CA ARG A 265 13.56 -2.92 -9.19
C ARG A 265 12.77 -1.70 -9.63
N GLY A 266 11.73 -1.34 -8.87
CA GLY A 266 10.94 -0.14 -9.11
C GLY A 266 11.68 1.15 -8.77
N VAL A 267 11.27 2.27 -9.37
CA VAL A 267 11.92 3.58 -9.21
C VAL A 267 11.94 4.04 -7.74
N PHE A 268 10.85 3.86 -7.00
CA PHE A 268 10.81 4.26 -5.58
C PHE A 268 11.70 3.37 -4.71
N SER A 269 11.75 2.07 -5.00
CA SER A 269 12.65 1.14 -4.33
C SER A 269 14.12 1.45 -4.63
N ALA A 270 14.44 1.89 -5.85
CA ALA A 270 15.78 2.33 -6.23
C ALA A 270 16.20 3.61 -5.48
N LEU A 271 15.31 4.61 -5.41
CA LEU A 271 15.53 5.82 -4.61
C LEU A 271 15.75 5.47 -3.13
N PHE A 272 14.96 4.57 -2.56
CA PHE A 272 15.11 4.16 -1.16
C PHE A 272 16.45 3.46 -0.91
N LYS A 273 16.92 2.59 -1.83
CA LYS A 273 18.25 1.97 -1.76
C LYS A 273 19.35 3.04 -1.80
N PHE A 274 19.23 4.02 -2.71
CA PHE A 274 20.17 5.14 -2.83
C PHE A 274 20.30 5.94 -1.53
N PHE A 275 19.18 6.25 -0.87
CA PHE A 275 19.18 7.01 0.40
C PHE A 275 19.44 6.17 1.66
N ALA A 276 19.56 4.84 1.55
CA ALA A 276 19.73 3.97 2.70
C ALA A 276 20.98 4.25 3.56
N PRO A 277 22.16 4.56 2.99
CA PRO A 277 23.35 4.93 3.77
C PRO A 277 23.15 6.23 4.56
N PHE A 278 22.51 7.24 3.96
CA PHE A 278 22.21 8.51 4.62
C PHE A 278 21.33 8.34 5.85
N ARG A 279 20.42 7.35 5.83
CA ARG A 279 19.62 7.01 7.00
C ARG A 279 20.49 6.55 8.17
N GLN A 280 21.53 5.76 7.95
CA GLN A 280 22.42 5.31 9.03
C GLN A 280 23.16 6.49 9.66
N TYR A 281 23.69 7.38 8.81
CA TYR A 281 24.26 8.65 9.26
C TYR A 281 23.25 9.46 10.07
N SER A 282 22.01 9.57 9.63
CA SER A 282 20.96 10.33 10.34
C SER A 282 20.62 9.75 11.73
N ILE A 283 20.72 8.42 11.90
CA ILE A 283 20.48 7.74 13.18
C ILE A 283 21.63 8.02 14.15
N GLN A 284 22.86 7.86 13.69
CA GLN A 284 24.06 8.17 14.48
C GLN A 284 24.10 9.66 14.86
N PHE A 285 23.74 10.54 13.93
CA PHE A 285 23.63 11.98 14.18
C PHE A 285 22.55 12.30 15.21
N ARG A 286 21.38 11.63 15.15
CA ARG A 286 20.32 11.78 16.16
C ARG A 286 20.79 11.39 17.56
N GLU A 287 21.57 10.31 17.67
CA GLU A 287 22.10 9.83 18.96
C GLU A 287 23.09 10.83 19.56
N LYS A 288 23.94 11.45 18.73
CA LYS A 288 24.91 12.46 19.18
C LYS A 288 24.29 13.84 19.42
N ASN A 289 23.33 14.25 18.59
CA ASN A 289 22.82 15.63 18.51
C ASN A 289 21.29 15.68 18.37
N PHE A 290 20.57 15.18 19.37
CA PHE A 290 19.12 15.01 19.30
C PHE A 290 18.33 16.31 19.03
N LYS A 291 18.72 17.44 19.64
CA LYS A 291 18.06 18.74 19.45
C LYS A 291 18.24 19.24 18.01
N THR A 292 19.47 19.24 17.50
CA THR A 292 19.80 19.63 16.13
C THR A 292 19.12 18.72 15.12
N TYR A 293 19.10 17.40 15.35
CA TYR A 293 18.37 16.45 14.51
C TYR A 293 16.87 16.79 14.43
N LYS A 294 16.23 17.09 15.56
CA LYS A 294 14.81 17.49 15.57
C LYS A 294 14.57 18.77 14.77
N ALA A 295 15.42 19.78 14.93
CA ALA A 295 15.30 21.04 14.20
C ALA A 295 15.48 20.83 12.68
N LEU A 296 16.54 20.14 12.27
CA LEU A 296 16.80 19.83 10.86
C LEU A 296 15.66 19.00 10.24
N LYS A 297 15.16 18.01 10.97
CA LYS A 297 14.02 17.19 10.53
C LYS A 297 12.76 18.03 10.36
N PHE A 298 12.51 18.97 11.27
CA PHE A 298 11.37 19.88 11.15
C PHE A 298 11.51 20.79 9.93
N ILE A 299 12.67 21.41 9.74
CA ILE A 299 12.96 22.29 8.59
C ILE A 299 12.80 21.51 7.27
N LEU A 300 13.36 20.30 7.17
CA LEU A 300 13.24 19.45 5.99
C LEU A 300 11.77 19.09 5.69
N ASN A 301 11.00 18.70 6.71
CA ASN A 301 9.59 18.36 6.51
C ASN A 301 8.77 19.59 6.10
N LEU A 302 9.06 20.76 6.69
CA LEU A 302 8.39 22.01 6.36
C LEU A 302 8.74 22.46 4.94
N SER A 303 10.01 22.36 4.53
CA SER A 303 10.43 22.72 3.16
C SER A 303 9.82 21.80 2.11
N LEU A 304 9.76 20.48 2.35
CA LEU A 304 9.06 19.53 1.48
C LEU A 304 7.57 19.85 1.37
N LEU A 305 6.91 20.21 2.48
CA LEU A 305 5.51 20.59 2.49
C LEU A 305 5.28 21.88 1.68
N CYS A 306 6.10 22.91 1.90
CA CYS A 306 6.04 24.16 1.14
C CYS A 306 6.27 23.92 -0.36
N PHE A 307 7.24 23.07 -0.71
CA PHE A 307 7.52 22.70 -2.10
C PHE A 307 6.30 22.06 -2.78
N ILE A 308 5.62 21.13 -2.10
CA ILE A 308 4.38 20.52 -2.62
C ILE A 308 3.31 21.58 -2.88
N PHE A 309 3.11 22.52 -1.95
CA PHE A 309 2.13 23.60 -2.15
C PHE A 309 2.50 24.55 -3.29
N ILE A 310 3.79 24.87 -3.45
CA ILE A 310 4.28 25.71 -4.56
C ILE A 310 4.01 25.01 -5.89
N VAL A 311 4.32 23.71 -6.00
CA VAL A 311 4.07 22.92 -7.22
C VAL A 311 2.57 22.85 -7.52
N LEU A 312 1.74 22.55 -6.51
CA LEU A 312 0.28 22.50 -6.68
C LEU A 312 -0.28 23.85 -7.13
N TYR A 313 0.14 24.94 -6.48
CA TYR A 313 -0.25 26.29 -6.88
C TYR A 313 0.17 26.59 -8.32
N GLY A 314 1.41 26.28 -8.69
CA GLY A 314 1.93 26.49 -10.05
C GLY A 314 1.12 25.74 -11.11
N VAL A 315 0.73 24.49 -10.85
CA VAL A 315 -0.11 23.69 -11.76
C VAL A 315 -1.49 24.31 -11.94
N PHE A 316 -2.17 24.67 -10.84
CA PHE A 316 -3.50 25.27 -10.92
C PHE A 316 -3.47 26.68 -11.52
N TYR A 317 -2.42 27.44 -11.24
CA TYR A 317 -2.22 28.77 -11.82
C TYR A 317 -1.97 28.67 -13.33
N LEU A 318 -1.16 27.70 -13.78
CA LEU A 318 -0.98 27.43 -15.21
C LEU A 318 -2.29 27.03 -15.87
N PHE A 319 -3.09 26.17 -15.23
CA PHE A 319 -4.43 25.82 -15.71
C PHE A 319 -5.35 27.05 -15.78
N GLU A 320 -5.33 27.92 -14.78
CA GLU A 320 -6.08 29.17 -14.75
C GLU A 320 -5.70 30.08 -15.93
N ILE A 321 -4.40 30.22 -16.22
CA ILE A 321 -3.91 30.96 -17.38
C ILE A 321 -4.41 30.34 -18.69
N LEU A 322 -4.23 29.03 -18.86
CA LEU A 322 -4.52 28.34 -20.12
C LEU A 322 -6.01 28.33 -20.46
N PHE A 323 -6.89 28.20 -19.45
CA PHE A 323 -8.33 27.99 -19.68
C PHE A 323 -9.20 29.22 -19.39
N PHE A 324 -8.76 30.13 -18.52
CA PHE A 324 -9.60 31.28 -18.11
C PHE A 324 -9.06 32.64 -18.58
N ASN A 325 -7.74 32.83 -18.69
CA ASN A 325 -7.21 34.09 -19.23
C ASN A 325 -7.34 34.21 -20.75
N GLY A 326 -7.40 33.10 -21.49
CA GLY A 326 -7.70 33.11 -22.94
C GLY A 326 -9.09 33.69 -23.27
N GLN A 327 -10.08 33.54 -22.38
CA GLN A 327 -11.42 34.10 -22.57
C GLN A 327 -11.51 35.60 -22.29
N LYS A 328 -10.66 36.15 -21.41
CA LYS A 328 -10.62 37.60 -21.15
C LYS A 328 -10.13 38.40 -22.36
N ASN A 329 -9.19 37.86 -23.15
CA ASN A 329 -8.70 38.54 -24.35
C ASN A 329 -9.71 38.51 -25.51
N ASN A 330 -10.50 37.43 -25.65
CA ASN A 330 -11.57 37.36 -26.67
C ASN A 330 -12.79 38.23 -26.34
N PHE A 331 -13.05 38.51 -25.06
CA PHE A 331 -14.14 39.41 -24.67
C PHE A 331 -13.80 40.88 -24.93
N LEU A 332 -12.52 41.26 -24.80
CA LEU A 332 -12.02 42.60 -25.11
C LEU A 332 -11.86 42.86 -26.61
N SER A 333 -11.52 41.84 -27.42
CA SER A 333 -11.47 41.99 -28.88
C SER A 333 -12.88 42.13 -29.49
N ASN A 334 -13.84 41.33 -29.02
CA ASN A 334 -15.23 41.38 -29.50
C ASN A 334 -16.00 42.63 -29.06
N SER A 335 -15.56 43.32 -27.99
CA SER A 335 -16.14 44.62 -27.62
C SER A 335 -15.62 45.77 -28.48
N PHE A 336 -14.39 45.67 -29.00
CA PHE A 336 -13.80 46.67 -29.90
C PHE A 336 -14.33 46.58 -31.34
N GLU A 337 -14.64 45.38 -31.84
CA GLU A 337 -15.25 45.20 -33.17
C GLU A 337 -16.74 45.59 -33.24
N LYS A 338 -17.43 45.72 -32.11
CA LYS A 338 -18.82 46.21 -32.06
C LYS A 338 -18.95 47.72 -31.88
N SER A 339 -17.83 48.44 -31.80
CA SER A 339 -17.77 49.90 -31.62
C SER A 339 -17.15 50.66 -32.80
N ILE A 340 -16.93 49.98 -33.93
CA ILE A 340 -16.59 50.56 -35.24
C ILE A 340 -17.74 50.22 -36.18
#